data_AF-E3N4R1-F1
#
_entry.id   AF-E3N4R1-F1
#
_cell.length_a   1.000
_cell.length_b   1.000
_cell.length_c   1.000
_cell.angle_alpha   90.00
_cell.angle_beta   90.00
_cell.angle_gamma   90.00
#
_symmetry.space_group_name_H-M   'P 1'
#
loop_
_entity.id
_entity.type
_entity.pdbx_description
1 polymer ?
#
loop_
_entity_poly.entity_id
_entity_poly.type
_entity_poly.pdbx_seq_one_letter_code
_entity_poly.pdbx_strand_id
1 'polypeptide(L)'
;MSITSFLSKWITRLFKLKKKKVELKKDKCSTFPLEKLPFLALQEVIRNMDIQEGIRLALTSRKMRFKYTFPLGKLPFLALKEVIRNMDIQEGIRLALTSRKMRLNVKYSRLSVGSPIVRIHDEFSNVEMKEDVFLFNGFKIYKKANNSKEDKYIKRSELEPWLNPTLSTLQNTQNILLQIQNTFKCDKFVLVIDLRCIKTTIKDVLSISDFQNFETLNLYKGKLDEEDMNCLMENAKADQDLHIYAEVPENYYHKNVSFQYMFKFYDIVYEDARFVKIEHLLTIKDNYIIDLGKNNLTLSNINTFLKYWVNSECDLFKMMTIKTTEETGEETEANLDILFDGLVVLKGFRFGCASWLCAAKSVESRKTPILCFEWYEDEISLFAHSIEERPKWIRSNNPMNEERLEEDEPYEPEFEILKVLEKKKDLEETMRIEENNERKLEIEKEIKELDLQLLEKGVRMEQGRHVFGSV
;
A
#
# COMPACT_ATOMS: atom_id res chain seq x y z
N MET A 1 -13.71 45.69 57.97
CA MET A 1 -13.36 44.27 57.76
C MET A 1 -13.75 43.90 56.34
N SER A 2 -12.78 43.67 55.44
CA SER A 2 -13.07 43.51 54.01
C SER A 2 -13.49 42.08 53.65
N ILE A 3 -14.43 41.99 52.71
CA ILE A 3 -15.01 40.78 52.11
C ILE A 3 -13.92 39.83 51.54
N THR A 4 -12.74 40.36 51.21
CA THR A 4 -11.58 39.60 50.68
C THR A 4 -10.94 38.65 51.71
N SER A 5 -11.00 38.95 53.01
CA SER A 5 -10.45 38.08 54.05
C SER A 5 -11.31 36.83 54.31
N PHE A 6 -12.62 36.94 54.08
CA PHE A 6 -13.59 35.86 54.31
C PHE A 6 -13.57 34.83 53.17
N LEU A 7 -13.48 35.27 51.91
CA LEU A 7 -13.39 34.39 50.74
C LEU A 7 -12.09 33.57 50.71
N SER A 8 -10.95 34.20 51.04
CA SER A 8 -9.65 33.53 51.10
C SER A 8 -9.65 32.39 52.14
N LYS A 9 -10.17 32.66 53.36
CA LYS A 9 -10.29 31.64 54.42
C LYS A 9 -11.29 30.52 54.08
N TRP A 10 -12.33 30.80 53.30
CA TRP A 10 -13.32 29.81 52.88
C TRP A 10 -12.77 28.86 51.80
N ILE A 11 -12.03 29.39 50.82
CA ILE A 11 -11.38 28.61 49.75
C ILE A 11 -10.26 27.72 50.32
N THR A 12 -9.43 28.23 51.25
CA THR A 12 -8.37 27.42 51.86
C THR A 12 -8.92 26.28 52.75
N ARG A 13 -10.10 26.44 53.36
CA ARG A 13 -10.79 25.37 54.10
C ARG A 13 -11.34 24.28 53.18
N LEU A 14 -11.88 24.66 52.02
CA LEU A 14 -12.38 23.72 51.00
C LEU A 14 -11.26 22.85 50.40
N PHE A 15 -10.07 23.41 50.18
CA PHE A 15 -8.92 22.66 49.70
C PHE A 15 -8.25 21.79 50.79
N LYS A 16 -8.29 22.18 52.07
CA LYS A 16 -7.79 21.35 53.17
C LYS A 16 -8.70 20.14 53.48
N LEU A 17 -10.01 20.24 53.23
CA LEU A 17 -10.95 19.13 53.40
C LEU A 17 -10.81 18.02 52.35
N LYS A 18 -10.14 18.28 51.22
CA LYS A 18 -9.93 17.29 50.15
C LYS A 18 -8.63 16.47 50.25
N LYS A 19 -7.80 16.71 51.29
CA LYS A 19 -6.51 16.03 51.48
C LYS A 19 -6.52 14.89 52.51
N LYS A 20 -7.71 14.45 52.97
CA LYS A 20 -7.87 13.22 53.75
C LYS A 20 -8.41 12.11 52.85
N LYS A 21 -7.54 11.11 52.61
CA LYS A 21 -7.76 9.78 52.02
C LYS A 21 -9.23 9.32 51.93
N VAL A 22 -9.68 9.01 50.72
CA VAL A 22 -10.62 7.92 50.43
C VAL A 22 -10.23 7.32 49.07
N GLU A 23 -9.82 6.05 49.09
CA GLU A 23 -9.76 5.15 47.93
C GLU A 23 -11.17 4.78 47.45
N LEU A 24 -11.28 4.41 46.17
CA LEU A 24 -12.44 3.81 45.48
C LEU A 24 -13.66 4.71 45.18
N LYS A 25 -13.74 5.19 43.92
CA LYS A 25 -14.65 4.67 42.87
C LYS A 25 -14.61 5.55 41.62
N LYS A 26 -14.69 4.91 40.45
CA LYS A 26 -14.90 5.53 39.14
C LYS A 26 -16.27 6.22 39.12
N ASP A 27 -16.32 7.48 39.53
CA ASP A 27 -17.41 8.37 39.18
C ASP A 27 -16.94 9.35 38.11
N LYS A 28 -17.77 9.50 37.07
CA LYS A 28 -17.59 10.43 35.96
C LYS A 28 -17.17 11.78 36.52
N CYS A 29 -15.93 12.17 36.25
CA CYS A 29 -15.39 13.47 36.64
C CYS A 29 -16.23 14.53 35.91
N SER A 30 -17.13 15.17 36.64
CA SER A 30 -17.83 16.36 36.17
C SER A 30 -16.76 17.41 35.87
N THR A 31 -16.48 17.62 34.59
CA THR A 31 -15.55 18.64 34.12
C THR A 31 -16.05 19.98 34.64
N PHE A 32 -15.21 20.64 35.44
CA PHE A 32 -15.49 21.99 35.94
C PHE A 32 -15.77 22.88 34.73
N PRO A 33 -16.90 23.59 34.65
CA PRO A 33 -17.28 24.31 33.44
C PRO A 33 -16.48 25.62 33.36
N LEU A 34 -15.20 25.49 32.98
CA LEU A 34 -14.29 26.60 32.73
C LEU A 34 -14.89 27.61 31.74
N GLU A 35 -15.78 27.15 30.89
CA GLU A 35 -16.56 27.93 29.92
C GLU A 35 -17.47 29.01 30.53
N LYS A 36 -17.79 28.90 31.83
CA LYS A 36 -18.69 29.82 32.54
C LYS A 36 -17.96 30.83 33.44
N LEU A 37 -16.62 30.80 33.47
CA LEU A 37 -15.86 31.68 34.35
C LEU A 37 -15.72 33.11 33.80
N PRO A 38 -15.86 34.15 34.65
CA PRO A 38 -15.47 35.51 34.30
C PRO A 38 -13.98 35.61 33.94
N PHE A 39 -13.62 36.57 33.08
CA PHE A 39 -12.27 36.73 32.52
C PHE A 39 -11.14 36.68 33.55
N LEU A 40 -11.25 37.41 34.66
CA LEU A 40 -10.22 37.47 35.71
C LEU A 40 -10.08 36.13 36.45
N ALA A 41 -11.17 35.39 36.62
CA ALA A 41 -11.14 34.07 37.26
C ALA A 41 -10.52 33.01 36.35
N LEU A 42 -10.76 33.09 35.03
CA LEU A 42 -10.13 32.20 34.06
C LEU A 42 -8.62 32.45 33.94
N GLN A 43 -8.18 33.72 33.94
CA GLN A 43 -6.76 34.06 33.95
C GLN A 43 -6.05 33.52 35.18
N GLU A 44 -6.66 33.65 36.37
CA GLU A 44 -6.04 33.15 37.60
C GLU A 44 -6.01 31.62 37.64
N VAL A 45 -7.00 30.94 37.06
CA VAL A 45 -6.99 29.49 36.90
C VAL A 45 -5.86 29.04 35.96
N ILE A 46 -5.70 29.69 34.79
CA ILE A 46 -4.61 29.37 33.84
C ILE A 46 -3.23 29.65 34.46
N ARG A 47 -3.11 30.73 35.25
CA ARG A 47 -1.85 31.13 35.88
C ARG A 47 -1.41 30.16 36.98
N ASN A 48 -2.35 29.41 37.57
CA ASN A 48 -2.08 28.41 38.60
C ASN A 48 -2.09 26.97 38.06
N MET A 49 -2.34 26.77 36.75
CA MET A 49 -2.17 25.45 36.10
C MET A 49 -0.69 25.13 35.94
N ASP A 50 -0.36 23.85 36.02
CA ASP A 50 0.96 23.42 35.58
C ASP A 50 1.09 23.57 34.04
N ILE A 51 2.33 23.59 33.55
CA ILE A 51 2.61 23.82 32.12
C ILE A 51 1.94 22.76 31.23
N GLN A 52 1.86 21.51 31.68
CA GLN A 52 1.24 20.40 30.94
C GLN A 52 -0.29 20.56 30.89
N GLU A 53 -0.92 20.96 32.00
CA GLU A 53 -2.36 21.26 32.06
C GLU A 53 -2.71 22.48 31.20
N GLY A 54 -1.88 23.52 31.21
CA GLY A 54 -2.04 24.69 30.35
C GLY A 54 -1.94 24.36 28.86
N ILE A 55 -0.99 23.51 28.47
CA ILE A 55 -0.85 23.01 27.10
C ILE A 55 -2.07 22.16 26.72
N ARG A 56 -2.48 21.23 27.58
CA ARG A 56 -3.65 20.36 27.34
C ARG A 56 -4.94 21.15 27.20
N LEU A 57 -5.12 22.24 27.95
CA LEU A 57 -6.27 23.14 27.85
C LEU A 57 -6.25 23.97 26.56
N ALA A 58 -5.06 24.42 26.13
CA ALA A 58 -4.89 25.17 24.88
C ALA A 58 -5.18 24.30 23.64
N LEU A 59 -4.81 23.02 23.69
CA LEU A 59 -5.03 22.06 22.60
C LEU A 59 -6.48 21.57 22.50
N THR A 60 -7.25 21.56 23.59
CA THR A 60 -8.59 20.92 23.62
C THR A 60 -9.77 21.90 23.48
N SER A 61 -9.58 23.20 23.68
CA SER A 61 -10.68 24.18 23.70
C SER A 61 -10.91 24.86 22.35
N ARG A 62 -12.01 24.50 21.65
CA ARG A 62 -12.49 25.15 20.42
C ARG A 62 -12.71 26.67 20.55
N LYS A 63 -13.01 27.20 21.75
CA LYS A 63 -13.21 28.65 22.01
C LYS A 63 -11.92 29.44 22.27
N MET A 64 -10.81 28.78 22.64
CA MET A 64 -9.50 29.45 22.80
C MET A 64 -8.87 29.85 21.46
N ARG A 65 -9.30 29.24 20.33
CA ARG A 65 -8.84 29.56 18.97
C ARG A 65 -9.12 30.99 18.51
N PHE A 66 -10.02 31.74 19.17
CA PHE A 66 -10.50 33.04 18.67
C PHE A 66 -10.15 34.27 19.53
N LYS A 67 -9.42 34.16 20.66
CA LYS A 67 -9.14 35.35 21.50
C LYS A 67 -7.78 35.47 22.17
N TYR A 68 -6.90 34.46 22.09
CA TYR A 68 -5.56 34.54 22.69
C TYR A 68 -4.49 33.99 21.76
N THR A 69 -3.51 34.81 21.40
CA THR A 69 -2.31 34.37 20.68
C THR A 69 -1.31 33.79 21.68
N PHE A 70 -1.21 32.46 21.75
CA PHE A 70 -0.16 31.81 22.52
C PHE A 70 1.20 32.07 21.87
N PRO A 71 2.20 32.64 22.58
CA PRO A 71 3.45 33.07 21.97
C PRO A 71 4.40 31.88 21.78
N LEU A 72 4.10 30.99 20.83
CA LEU A 72 4.90 29.80 20.49
C LEU A 72 6.40 30.10 20.36
N GLY A 73 6.76 31.24 19.76
CA GLY A 73 8.14 31.66 19.56
C GLY A 73 8.94 32.01 20.82
N LYS A 74 8.28 32.10 21.99
CA LYS A 74 8.90 32.36 23.30
C LYS A 74 9.13 31.08 24.10
N LEU A 75 8.63 29.93 23.65
CA LEU A 75 8.85 28.66 24.34
C LEU A 75 10.32 28.20 24.23
N PRO A 76 10.88 27.58 25.28
CA PRO A 76 12.12 26.81 25.17
C PRO A 76 11.97 25.73 24.08
N PHE A 77 13.07 25.44 23.37
CA PHE A 77 13.03 24.54 22.22
C PHE A 77 12.43 23.16 22.54
N LEU A 78 12.74 22.57 23.72
CA LEU A 78 12.19 21.26 24.08
C LEU A 78 10.66 21.27 24.22
N ALA A 79 10.10 22.32 24.81
CA ALA A 79 8.65 22.48 24.92
C ALA A 79 8.02 22.75 23.55
N LEU A 80 8.65 23.62 22.75
CA LEU A 80 8.18 23.91 21.40
C LEU A 80 8.22 22.68 20.49
N LYS A 81 9.26 21.86 20.62
CA LYS A 81 9.43 20.60 19.88
C LYS A 81 8.30 19.64 20.17
N GLU A 82 7.91 19.51 21.44
CA GLU A 82 6.79 18.64 21.82
C GLU A 82 5.47 19.18 21.27
N VAL A 83 5.24 20.50 21.35
CA VAL A 83 4.06 21.11 20.73
C VAL A 83 4.02 20.83 19.22
N ILE A 84 5.12 21.03 18.50
CA ILE A 84 5.18 20.78 17.04
C ILE A 84 4.93 19.30 16.70
N ARG A 85 5.42 18.37 17.51
CA ARG A 85 5.19 16.93 17.30
C ARG A 85 3.73 16.52 17.48
N ASN A 86 2.96 17.30 18.22
CA ASN A 86 1.53 17.09 18.45
C ASN A 86 0.66 17.98 17.53
N MET A 87 1.26 18.81 16.66
CA MET A 87 0.52 19.53 15.63
C MET A 87 0.11 18.58 14.52
N ASP A 88 -1.02 18.89 13.88
CA ASP A 88 -1.34 18.25 12.60
C ASP A 88 -0.36 18.69 11.50
N ILE A 89 -0.31 17.93 10.40
CA ILE A 89 0.62 18.17 9.31
C ILE A 89 0.44 19.58 8.73
N GLN A 90 -0.81 20.03 8.63
CA GLN A 90 -1.14 21.32 8.04
C GLN A 90 -0.67 22.50 8.91
N GLU A 91 -0.91 22.44 10.21
CA GLU A 91 -0.41 23.38 11.20
C GLU A 91 1.12 23.45 11.16
N GLY A 92 1.78 22.28 11.08
CA GLY A 92 3.23 22.19 10.92
C GLY A 92 3.76 22.91 9.68
N ILE A 93 3.08 22.80 8.54
CA ILE A 93 3.45 23.47 7.28
C ILE A 93 3.22 24.98 7.37
N ARG A 94 2.04 25.42 7.82
CA ARG A 94 1.75 26.84 8.02
C ARG A 94 2.74 27.47 8.97
N LEU A 95 3.09 26.76 10.05
CA LEU A 95 4.11 27.17 10.99
C LEU A 95 5.49 27.34 10.31
N ALA A 96 5.90 26.39 9.46
CA ALA A 96 7.15 26.46 8.70
C ALA A 96 7.19 27.59 7.64
N LEU A 97 6.03 27.98 7.11
CA LEU A 97 5.88 29.10 6.17
C LEU A 97 6.03 30.47 6.85
N THR A 98 5.75 30.59 8.15
CA THR A 98 5.77 31.89 8.86
C THR A 98 7.15 32.56 8.92
N SER A 99 8.23 31.81 9.11
CA SER A 99 9.58 32.35 9.24
C SER A 99 10.66 31.27 9.16
N ARG A 100 11.90 31.69 8.84
CA ARG A 100 13.07 30.79 8.86
C ARG A 100 13.30 30.14 10.23
N LYS A 101 13.15 30.90 11.32
CA LYS A 101 13.30 30.37 12.69
C LYS A 101 12.32 29.23 12.94
N MET A 102 11.07 29.42 12.52
CA MET A 102 10.05 28.43 12.79
C MET A 102 10.16 27.20 11.90
N ARG A 103 10.57 27.36 10.64
CA ARG A 103 10.95 26.25 9.75
C ARG A 103 12.04 25.37 10.36
N LEU A 104 13.07 25.97 10.96
CA LEU A 104 14.12 25.23 11.66
C LEU A 104 13.57 24.47 12.87
N ASN A 105 12.67 25.09 13.65
CA ASN A 105 12.03 24.38 14.76
C ASN A 105 11.23 23.17 14.30
N VAL A 106 10.49 23.28 13.19
CA VAL A 106 9.75 22.15 12.59
C VAL A 106 10.73 21.06 12.14
N LYS A 107 11.80 21.42 11.43
CA LYS A 107 12.87 20.52 11.01
C LYS A 107 13.45 19.71 12.17
N TYR A 108 13.88 20.38 13.24
CA TYR A 108 14.48 19.70 14.39
C TYR A 108 13.47 18.93 15.25
N SER A 109 12.18 19.17 15.05
CA SER A 109 11.10 18.40 15.68
C SER A 109 10.85 17.06 15.00
N ARG A 110 11.27 16.92 13.73
CA ARG A 110 11.11 15.71 12.90
C ARG A 110 9.66 15.25 12.83
N LEU A 111 8.74 16.18 12.58
CA LEU A 111 7.34 15.84 12.31
C LEU A 111 7.28 14.95 11.05
N SER A 112 6.61 13.81 11.16
CA SER A 112 6.52 12.81 10.09
C SER A 112 5.34 13.11 9.19
N VAL A 113 5.58 13.22 7.88
CA VAL A 113 4.52 13.50 6.88
C VAL A 113 4.18 12.29 6.02
N GLY A 114 4.83 11.13 6.27
CA GLY A 114 4.71 9.95 5.43
C GLY A 114 5.48 10.08 4.13
N SER A 115 5.02 9.36 3.09
CA SER A 115 5.50 9.50 1.71
C SER A 115 4.61 10.54 1.00
N PRO A 116 5.12 11.75 0.69
CA PRO A 116 4.35 12.74 -0.06
C PRO A 116 3.98 12.22 -1.45
N ILE A 117 2.84 12.64 -1.98
CA ILE A 117 2.41 12.35 -3.35
C ILE A 117 2.58 13.62 -4.18
N VAL A 118 3.51 13.60 -5.12
CA VAL A 118 3.80 14.70 -6.04
C VAL A 118 3.00 14.50 -7.32
N ARG A 119 2.01 15.37 -7.56
CA ARG A 119 1.14 15.30 -8.74
C ARG A 119 1.55 16.34 -9.78
N ILE A 120 1.96 15.86 -10.95
CA ILE A 120 2.28 16.66 -12.13
C ILE A 120 1.06 16.65 -13.06
N HIS A 121 0.45 17.82 -13.22
CA HIS A 121 -0.70 18.04 -14.10
C HIS A 121 -0.77 19.51 -14.53
N ASP A 122 0.32 20.02 -15.11
CA ASP A 122 0.50 21.42 -15.52
C ASP A 122 -0.05 22.43 -14.48
N GLU A 123 -1.11 23.17 -14.82
CA GLU A 123 -1.74 24.20 -14.00
C GLU A 123 -2.51 23.68 -12.79
N PHE A 124 -2.60 22.36 -12.59
CA PHE A 124 -3.23 21.71 -11.44
C PHE A 124 -2.22 20.95 -10.57
N SER A 125 -0.92 21.06 -10.86
CA SER A 125 0.12 20.35 -10.13
C SER A 125 0.10 20.70 -8.64
N ASN A 126 0.32 19.70 -7.79
CA ASN A 126 0.25 19.87 -6.34
C ASN A 126 1.09 18.80 -5.63
N VAL A 127 1.36 19.03 -4.35
CA VAL A 127 1.94 18.01 -3.47
C VAL A 127 0.94 17.69 -2.37
N GLU A 128 0.62 16.42 -2.23
CA GLU A 128 -0.31 15.88 -1.25
C GLU A 128 0.48 15.14 -0.17
N MET A 129 0.01 15.24 1.07
CA MET A 129 0.57 14.54 2.23
C MET A 129 -0.53 13.76 2.94
N LYS A 130 -0.12 12.94 3.92
CA LYS A 130 -1.05 12.21 4.80
C LYS A 130 -2.16 13.12 5.33
N GLU A 131 -3.30 12.50 5.66
CA GLU A 131 -4.50 13.19 6.14
C GLU A 131 -5.10 14.19 5.12
N ASP A 132 -4.88 13.96 3.83
CA ASP A 132 -5.44 14.76 2.73
C ASP A 132 -5.03 16.24 2.77
N VAL A 133 -3.76 16.53 3.10
CA VAL A 133 -3.22 17.90 3.09
C VAL A 133 -2.63 18.21 1.72
N PHE A 134 -3.19 19.19 1.01
CA PHE A 134 -2.78 19.53 -0.36
C PHE A 134 -2.11 20.89 -0.45
N LEU A 135 -0.94 20.93 -1.10
CA LEU A 135 -0.17 22.13 -1.40
C LEU A 135 -0.33 22.45 -2.88
N PHE A 136 -1.24 23.37 -3.19
CA PHE A 136 -1.54 23.72 -4.57
C PHE A 136 -0.49 24.68 -5.12
N ASN A 137 0.37 24.13 -5.97
CA ASN A 137 1.25 24.93 -6.79
C ASN A 137 0.53 25.42 -8.05
N GLY A 138 -0.33 24.61 -8.66
CA GLY A 138 -1.11 24.99 -9.83
C GLY A 138 -1.88 26.31 -9.67
N PHE A 139 -2.02 27.06 -10.76
CA PHE A 139 -2.88 28.26 -10.80
C PHE A 139 -4.37 27.92 -10.73
N LYS A 140 -4.73 26.66 -10.97
CA LYS A 140 -6.10 26.16 -10.90
C LYS A 140 -6.22 25.10 -9.80
N ILE A 141 -7.35 25.13 -9.11
CA ILE A 141 -7.73 24.13 -8.11
C ILE A 141 -8.70 23.15 -8.78
N TYR A 142 -8.58 21.85 -8.50
CA TYR A 142 -9.52 20.86 -9.00
C TYR A 142 -10.95 21.16 -8.51
N LYS A 143 -11.94 21.16 -9.40
CA LYS A 143 -13.36 21.35 -9.03
C LYS A 143 -13.84 20.39 -7.94
N LYS A 144 -13.29 19.17 -7.86
CA LYS A 144 -13.62 18.18 -6.81
C LYS A 144 -13.09 18.57 -5.43
N ALA A 145 -12.06 19.43 -5.35
CA ALA A 145 -11.57 20.00 -4.10
C ALA A 145 -12.55 21.03 -3.51
N ASN A 146 -13.35 21.72 -4.33
CA ASN A 146 -14.36 22.66 -3.84
C ASN A 146 -15.50 21.99 -3.04
N ASN A 147 -15.63 20.66 -3.11
CA ASN A 147 -16.67 19.90 -2.40
C ASN A 147 -16.18 19.22 -1.11
N SER A 148 -14.90 19.34 -0.78
CA SER A 148 -14.32 18.80 0.45
C SER A 148 -13.90 19.94 1.40
N LYS A 149 -13.65 19.63 2.67
CA LYS A 149 -13.39 20.60 3.74
C LYS A 149 -12.22 21.53 3.34
N GLU A 150 -12.55 22.75 2.89
CA GLU A 150 -11.61 23.80 2.45
C GLU A 150 -10.45 24.02 3.43
N ASP A 151 -10.69 23.72 4.71
CA ASP A 151 -9.73 23.86 5.79
C ASP A 151 -8.43 23.09 5.58
N LYS A 152 -8.37 21.99 4.80
CA LYS A 152 -7.16 21.16 4.61
C LYS A 152 -6.25 21.59 3.44
N TYR A 153 -6.62 22.65 2.71
CA TYR A 153 -5.85 23.13 1.57
C TYR A 153 -4.90 24.24 1.94
N ILE A 154 -3.70 24.22 1.36
CA ILE A 154 -2.74 25.31 1.41
C ILE A 154 -2.68 25.92 0.01
N LYS A 155 -3.19 27.15 -0.10
CA LYS A 155 -3.32 27.85 -1.39
C LYS A 155 -1.94 28.29 -1.90
N ARG A 156 -1.82 28.47 -3.21
CA ARG A 156 -0.61 29.02 -3.85
C ARG A 156 -0.14 30.32 -3.19
N SER A 157 -1.06 31.20 -2.79
CA SER A 157 -0.75 32.47 -2.11
C SER A 157 -0.14 32.27 -0.71
N GLU A 158 -0.53 31.21 0.01
CA GLU A 158 0.10 30.86 1.31
C GLU A 158 1.50 30.25 1.10
N LEU A 159 1.73 29.62 -0.06
CA LEU A 159 3.00 28.99 -0.43
C LEU A 159 4.03 29.97 -1.00
N GLU A 160 3.70 31.26 -1.17
CA GLU A 160 4.62 32.28 -1.68
C GLU A 160 6.05 32.21 -1.08
N PRO A 161 6.25 31.97 0.24
CA PRO A 161 7.60 31.84 0.81
C PRO A 161 8.45 30.69 0.26
N TRP A 162 7.85 29.71 -0.40
CA TRP A 162 8.48 28.52 -0.99
C TRP A 162 8.43 28.51 -2.51
N LEU A 163 7.70 29.44 -3.12
CA LEU A 163 7.54 29.56 -4.56
C LEU A 163 8.47 30.63 -5.11
N ASN A 164 8.90 30.44 -6.36
CA ASN A 164 9.55 31.48 -7.14
C ASN A 164 8.65 31.83 -8.34
N PRO A 165 8.15 33.07 -8.43
CA PRO A 165 7.24 33.48 -9.50
C PRO A 165 7.88 33.45 -10.90
N THR A 166 9.21 33.41 -11.01
CA THR A 166 9.91 33.32 -12.30
C THR A 166 10.06 31.88 -12.81
N LEU A 167 9.79 30.88 -11.98
CA LEU A 167 9.94 29.47 -12.33
C LEU A 167 8.64 28.88 -12.88
N SER A 168 8.78 27.84 -13.70
CA SER A 168 7.64 27.09 -14.21
C SER A 168 6.87 26.39 -13.09
N THR A 169 5.66 25.91 -13.36
CA THR A 169 4.91 25.12 -12.39
C THR A 169 5.69 23.85 -12.02
N LEU A 170 6.28 23.14 -12.97
CA LEU A 170 7.09 21.94 -12.70
C LEU A 170 8.25 22.23 -11.72
N GLN A 171 9.02 23.28 -11.99
CA GLN A 171 10.15 23.70 -11.12
C GLN A 171 9.68 24.15 -9.73
N ASN A 172 8.54 24.83 -9.64
CA ASN A 172 7.97 25.18 -8.35
C ASN A 172 7.45 23.96 -7.58
N THR A 173 6.95 22.93 -8.27
CA THR A 173 6.55 21.66 -7.63
C THR A 173 7.78 20.95 -7.06
N GLN A 174 8.88 20.92 -7.82
CA GLN A 174 10.17 20.42 -7.34
C GLN A 174 10.64 21.19 -6.10
N ASN A 175 10.57 22.52 -6.11
CA ASN A 175 10.93 23.33 -4.94
C ASN A 175 10.09 22.99 -3.70
N ILE A 176 8.78 22.78 -3.86
CA ILE A 176 7.92 22.36 -2.75
C ILE A 176 8.36 21.00 -2.20
N LEU A 177 8.60 20.01 -3.07
CA LEU A 177 9.10 18.69 -2.65
C LEU A 177 10.39 18.83 -1.83
N LEU A 178 11.36 19.60 -2.33
CA LEU A 178 12.63 19.85 -1.63
C LEU A 178 12.41 20.56 -0.30
N GLN A 179 11.50 21.54 -0.21
CA GLN A 179 11.20 22.20 1.07
C GLN A 179 10.60 21.22 2.07
N ILE A 180 9.72 20.32 1.62
CA ILE A 180 9.11 19.29 2.46
C ILE A 180 10.18 18.33 2.98
N GLN A 181 10.99 17.74 2.09
CA GLN A 181 12.07 16.81 2.45
C GLN A 181 13.10 17.44 3.40
N ASN A 182 13.36 18.75 3.25
CA ASN A 182 14.28 19.46 4.13
C ASN A 182 13.69 19.86 5.49
N THR A 183 12.37 19.92 5.62
CA THR A 183 11.65 20.45 6.79
C THR A 183 10.98 19.35 7.62
N PHE A 184 10.60 18.23 7.01
CA PHE A 184 9.87 17.15 7.65
C PHE A 184 10.65 15.83 7.57
N LYS A 185 10.23 14.83 8.35
CA LYS A 185 10.74 13.47 8.20
C LYS A 185 9.98 12.79 7.05
N CYS A 186 10.61 12.71 5.87
CA CYS A 186 10.17 11.91 4.73
C CYS A 186 11.37 11.50 3.87
N ASP A 187 11.51 10.20 3.62
CA ASP A 187 12.68 9.64 2.91
C ASP A 187 12.33 9.23 1.47
N LYS A 188 11.05 9.01 1.18
CA LYS A 188 10.52 8.56 -0.11
C LYS A 188 9.27 9.37 -0.49
N PHE A 189 8.90 9.34 -1.76
CA PHE A 189 7.70 10.00 -2.27
C PHE A 189 7.11 9.22 -3.46
N VAL A 190 5.81 9.40 -3.69
CA VAL A 190 5.11 8.87 -4.85
C VAL A 190 5.05 9.96 -5.91
N LEU A 191 5.45 9.65 -7.13
CA LEU A 191 5.32 10.54 -8.28
C LEU A 191 4.08 10.15 -9.09
N VAL A 192 3.27 11.14 -9.44
CA VAL A 192 2.06 10.95 -10.24
C VAL A 192 2.10 11.90 -11.42
N ILE A 193 2.00 11.37 -12.63
CA ILE A 193 1.95 12.17 -13.87
C ILE A 193 0.62 11.89 -14.56
N ASP A 194 -0.20 12.93 -14.76
CA ASP A 194 -1.41 12.84 -15.59
C ASP A 194 -1.01 13.09 -17.05
N LEU A 195 -1.10 12.10 -17.94
CA LEU A 195 -0.60 12.25 -19.31
C LEU A 195 -1.48 13.16 -20.19
N ARG A 196 -2.59 13.68 -19.65
CA ARG A 196 -3.37 14.75 -20.30
C ARG A 196 -2.73 16.12 -20.11
N CYS A 197 -1.52 16.18 -19.54
CA CYS A 197 -0.68 17.37 -19.60
C CYS A 197 -0.58 17.87 -21.05
N ILE A 198 -0.72 19.18 -21.20
CA ILE A 198 -0.62 19.87 -22.49
C ILE A 198 0.81 20.37 -22.70
N LYS A 199 1.54 20.67 -21.62
CA LYS A 199 2.86 21.32 -21.67
C LYS A 199 4.00 20.44 -21.18
N THR A 200 3.79 19.70 -20.09
CA THR A 200 4.86 18.93 -19.43
C THR A 200 4.87 17.49 -19.94
N THR A 201 6.00 17.02 -20.48
CA THR A 201 6.19 15.63 -20.93
C THR A 201 6.78 14.74 -19.83
N ILE A 202 6.69 13.41 -19.97
CA ILE A 202 7.35 12.47 -19.05
C ILE A 202 8.86 12.74 -19.01
N LYS A 203 9.46 12.95 -20.18
CA LYS A 203 10.89 13.25 -20.31
C LYS A 203 11.28 14.50 -19.53
N ASP A 204 10.47 15.56 -19.57
CA ASP A 204 10.74 16.79 -18.80
C ASP A 204 10.77 16.53 -17.30
N VAL A 205 9.86 15.69 -16.81
CA VAL A 205 9.78 15.31 -15.38
C VAL A 205 10.97 14.44 -15.00
N LEU A 206 11.24 13.37 -15.74
CA LEU A 206 12.29 12.41 -15.41
C LEU A 206 13.71 12.94 -15.65
N SER A 207 13.86 14.02 -16.43
CA SER A 207 15.13 14.75 -16.57
C SER A 207 15.53 15.52 -15.29
N ILE A 208 14.60 15.71 -14.34
CA ILE A 208 14.88 16.36 -13.06
C ILE A 208 15.36 15.31 -12.06
N SER A 209 16.62 15.42 -11.61
CA SER A 209 17.24 14.46 -10.70
C SER A 209 16.48 14.25 -9.39
N ASP A 210 15.86 15.31 -8.84
CA ASP A 210 15.07 15.21 -7.60
C ASP A 210 13.81 14.34 -7.76
N PHE A 211 13.31 14.23 -8.99
CA PHE A 211 12.19 13.36 -9.31
C PHE A 211 12.60 11.93 -9.63
N GLN A 212 13.89 11.59 -9.75
CA GLN A 212 14.32 10.21 -10.04
C GLN A 212 14.34 9.29 -8.81
N ASN A 213 14.24 9.84 -7.60
CA ASN A 213 14.26 9.08 -6.34
C ASN A 213 12.85 8.81 -5.78
N PHE A 214 11.86 8.62 -6.65
CA PHE A 214 10.53 8.19 -6.21
C PHE A 214 10.55 6.75 -5.68
N GLU A 215 9.55 6.41 -4.88
CA GLU A 215 9.22 5.03 -4.52
C GLU A 215 8.37 4.38 -5.61
N THR A 216 7.29 5.08 -5.97
CA THR A 216 6.33 4.62 -6.97
C THR A 216 6.09 5.72 -7.99
N LEU A 217 6.08 5.36 -9.27
CA LEU A 217 5.64 6.22 -10.37
C LEU A 217 4.27 5.75 -10.87
N ASN A 218 3.26 6.62 -10.80
CA ASN A 218 1.94 6.38 -11.36
C ASN A 218 1.69 7.28 -12.57
N LEU A 219 1.41 6.69 -13.72
CA LEU A 219 0.98 7.40 -14.93
C LEU A 219 -0.52 7.22 -15.09
N TYR A 220 -1.28 8.31 -15.21
CA TYR A 220 -2.73 8.24 -15.33
C TYR A 220 -3.23 8.86 -16.63
N LYS A 221 -4.17 8.14 -17.25
CA LYS A 221 -4.97 8.55 -18.40
C LYS A 221 -4.10 8.85 -19.62
N GLY A 222 -4.73 9.16 -20.76
CA GLY A 222 -4.00 9.49 -21.99
C GLY A 222 -3.38 8.25 -22.65
N LYS A 223 -2.42 8.50 -23.53
CA LYS A 223 -1.74 7.47 -24.31
C LYS A 223 -0.24 7.71 -24.27
N LEU A 224 0.52 6.64 -24.15
CA LEU A 224 1.96 6.64 -24.27
C LEU A 224 2.34 6.30 -25.71
N ASP A 225 3.41 6.90 -26.21
CA ASP A 225 4.08 6.46 -27.44
C ASP A 225 5.32 5.60 -27.12
N GLU A 226 6.03 5.18 -28.18
CA GLU A 226 7.22 4.34 -28.02
C GLU A 226 8.36 5.12 -27.33
N GLU A 227 8.51 6.41 -27.63
CA GLU A 227 9.51 7.27 -27.00
C GLU A 227 9.28 7.45 -25.50
N ASP A 228 8.04 7.67 -25.08
CA ASP A 228 7.65 7.76 -23.67
C ASP A 228 7.96 6.45 -22.93
N MET A 229 7.57 5.31 -23.50
CA MET A 229 7.83 3.99 -22.92
C MET A 229 9.33 3.72 -22.80
N ASN A 230 10.13 4.02 -23.84
CA ASN A 230 11.58 3.87 -23.78
C ASN A 230 12.19 4.78 -22.70
N CYS A 231 11.71 6.02 -22.59
CA CYS A 231 12.14 6.94 -21.54
C CYS A 231 11.88 6.37 -20.14
N LEU A 232 10.70 5.79 -19.90
CA LEU A 232 10.36 5.14 -18.62
C LEU A 232 11.28 3.97 -18.31
N MET A 233 11.46 3.06 -19.28
CA MET A 233 12.28 1.85 -19.12
C MET A 233 13.77 2.17 -18.90
N GLU A 234 14.28 3.29 -19.41
CA GLU A 234 15.68 3.68 -19.25
C GLU A 234 15.95 4.46 -17.95
N ASN A 235 14.98 5.23 -17.45
CA ASN A 235 15.21 6.15 -16.32
C ASN A 235 14.75 5.60 -14.96
N ALA A 236 13.77 4.68 -14.93
CA ALA A 236 13.30 4.09 -13.69
C ALA A 236 14.17 2.89 -13.26
N LYS A 237 14.40 2.75 -11.96
CA LYS A 237 15.25 1.72 -11.34
C LYS A 237 14.43 0.48 -10.98
N ALA A 238 15.11 -0.65 -10.84
CA ALA A 238 14.49 -1.94 -10.55
C ALA A 238 13.84 -2.03 -9.16
N ASP A 239 14.36 -1.28 -8.18
CA ASP A 239 13.87 -1.23 -6.80
C ASP A 239 12.71 -0.24 -6.60
N GLN A 240 12.14 0.27 -7.69
CA GLN A 240 11.01 1.20 -7.70
C GLN A 240 9.77 0.52 -8.29
N ASP A 241 8.61 1.09 -7.98
CA ASP A 241 7.32 0.61 -8.48
C ASP A 241 6.89 1.43 -9.71
N LEU A 242 6.31 0.77 -10.70
CA LEU A 242 5.82 1.41 -11.92
C LEU A 242 4.36 1.03 -12.20
N HIS A 243 3.46 2.00 -12.10
CA HIS A 243 2.04 1.81 -12.39
C HIS A 243 1.60 2.65 -13.59
N ILE A 244 1.12 2.00 -14.63
CA ILE A 244 0.66 2.63 -15.88
C ILE A 244 -0.85 2.41 -16.03
N TYR A 245 -1.60 3.45 -15.73
CA TYR A 245 -3.06 3.55 -15.93
C TYR A 245 -3.38 4.36 -17.19
N ALA A 246 -2.72 4.01 -18.29
CA ALA A 246 -2.79 4.71 -19.58
C ALA A 246 -2.71 3.69 -20.73
N GLU A 247 -3.14 4.11 -21.92
CA GLU A 247 -3.00 3.27 -23.12
C GLU A 247 -1.53 3.17 -23.53
N VAL A 248 -1.05 1.95 -23.77
CA VAL A 248 0.30 1.64 -24.23
C VAL A 248 0.25 1.22 -25.71
N PRO A 249 1.28 1.50 -26.54
CA PRO A 249 1.28 1.05 -27.93
C PRO A 249 1.16 -0.48 -28.01
N GLU A 250 0.21 -0.98 -28.79
CA GLU A 250 -0.15 -2.41 -28.83
C GLU A 250 0.99 -3.33 -29.27
N ASN A 251 1.90 -2.82 -30.10
CA ASN A 251 3.09 -3.54 -30.57
C ASN A 251 4.37 -3.03 -29.89
N TYR A 252 4.25 -2.42 -28.71
CA TYR A 252 5.41 -1.94 -27.99
C TYR A 252 6.38 -3.09 -27.69
N TYR A 253 7.63 -2.89 -28.09
CA TYR A 253 8.71 -3.80 -27.80
C TYR A 253 10.00 -3.00 -27.64
N HIS A 254 10.63 -3.09 -26.47
CA HIS A 254 11.81 -2.28 -26.17
C HIS A 254 13.03 -2.75 -26.99
N LYS A 255 13.63 -1.84 -27.76
CA LYS A 255 14.72 -2.14 -28.73
C LYS A 255 16.01 -2.66 -28.09
N ASN A 256 16.28 -2.33 -26.82
CA ASN A 256 17.44 -2.89 -26.12
C ASN A 256 17.08 -4.27 -25.55
N VAL A 257 17.55 -5.30 -26.24
CA VAL A 257 17.20 -6.73 -26.19
C VAL A 257 17.65 -7.45 -24.91
N SER A 258 17.41 -6.89 -23.72
CA SER A 258 17.21 -7.75 -22.55
C SER A 258 15.71 -7.86 -22.34
N PHE A 259 15.13 -9.00 -22.68
CA PHE A 259 13.72 -9.33 -22.42
C PHE A 259 13.29 -9.13 -20.95
N GLN A 260 14.25 -8.85 -20.04
CA GLN A 260 14.06 -8.59 -18.62
C GLN A 260 13.56 -7.16 -18.31
N TYR A 261 13.57 -6.20 -19.26
CA TYR A 261 13.25 -4.80 -18.94
C TYR A 261 11.76 -4.55 -18.61
N MET A 262 10.84 -5.36 -19.13
CA MET A 262 9.40 -5.07 -18.99
C MET A 262 8.84 -5.36 -17.60
N PHE A 263 9.50 -6.24 -16.84
CA PHE A 263 9.12 -6.66 -15.49
C PHE A 263 10.27 -6.47 -14.49
N LYS A 264 11.21 -5.54 -14.75
CA LYS A 264 12.36 -5.32 -13.86
C LYS A 264 12.02 -4.60 -12.54
N PHE A 265 10.81 -4.07 -12.42
CA PHE A 265 10.36 -3.23 -11.31
C PHE A 265 9.90 -4.08 -10.14
N TYR A 266 9.96 -3.55 -8.93
CA TYR A 266 9.53 -4.28 -7.73
C TYR A 266 8.03 -4.58 -7.81
N ASP A 267 7.23 -3.53 -7.96
CA ASP A 267 5.81 -3.62 -8.30
C ASP A 267 5.53 -3.07 -9.70
N ILE A 268 4.60 -3.70 -10.41
CA ILE A 268 4.23 -3.29 -11.76
C ILE A 268 2.75 -3.44 -12.04
N VAL A 269 2.16 -2.40 -12.63
CA VAL A 269 0.75 -2.37 -13.00
C VAL A 269 0.62 -1.85 -14.42
N TYR A 270 -0.07 -2.59 -15.28
CA TYR A 270 -0.42 -2.18 -16.64
C TYR A 270 -1.94 -2.27 -16.82
N GLU A 271 -2.64 -1.13 -16.82
CA GLU A 271 -4.09 -1.10 -17.10
C GLU A 271 -4.41 -1.56 -18.52
N ASP A 272 -3.54 -1.23 -19.49
CA ASP A 272 -3.57 -1.76 -20.86
C ASP A 272 -2.32 -2.60 -21.12
N ALA A 273 -2.43 -3.90 -20.85
CA ALA A 273 -1.38 -4.91 -21.00
C ALA A 273 -1.46 -5.69 -22.34
N ARG A 274 -2.18 -5.19 -23.36
CA ARG A 274 -2.34 -5.91 -24.65
C ARG A 274 -1.05 -6.17 -25.42
N PHE A 275 -0.02 -5.37 -25.15
CA PHE A 275 1.33 -5.54 -25.70
C PHE A 275 2.12 -6.65 -24.98
N VAL A 276 1.67 -7.11 -23.81
CA VAL A 276 2.28 -8.21 -23.06
C VAL A 276 1.98 -9.53 -23.75
N LYS A 277 3.03 -10.30 -24.02
CA LYS A 277 2.99 -11.62 -24.64
C LYS A 277 3.55 -12.65 -23.68
N ILE A 278 3.29 -13.93 -23.96
CA ILE A 278 3.81 -15.04 -23.15
C ILE A 278 5.34 -14.97 -22.98
N GLU A 279 6.09 -14.63 -24.03
CA GLU A 279 7.55 -14.48 -23.98
C GLU A 279 8.03 -13.44 -22.95
N HIS A 280 7.22 -12.41 -22.65
CA HIS A 280 7.52 -11.43 -21.61
C HIS A 280 7.22 -11.97 -20.22
N LEU A 281 6.19 -12.79 -20.04
CA LEU A 281 5.88 -13.40 -18.74
C LEU A 281 6.98 -14.40 -18.33
N LEU A 282 7.59 -15.09 -19.30
CA LEU A 282 8.69 -16.02 -19.06
C LEU A 282 10.01 -15.34 -18.63
N THR A 283 10.05 -14.01 -18.54
CA THR A 283 11.24 -13.25 -18.07
C THR A 283 11.06 -12.63 -16.69
N ILE A 284 9.89 -12.78 -16.08
CA ILE A 284 9.56 -12.33 -14.72
C ILE A 284 10.56 -12.92 -13.73
N LYS A 285 11.01 -12.12 -12.75
CA LYS A 285 11.92 -12.56 -11.70
C LYS A 285 11.85 -11.63 -10.50
N ASP A 286 11.58 -12.21 -9.33
CA ASP A 286 11.62 -11.52 -8.03
C ASP A 286 10.75 -10.25 -7.96
N ASN A 287 9.61 -10.25 -8.66
CA ASN A 287 8.61 -9.20 -8.54
C ASN A 287 7.81 -9.38 -7.23
N TYR A 288 7.26 -8.31 -6.68
CA TYR A 288 6.32 -8.41 -5.58
C TYR A 288 4.89 -8.43 -6.12
N ILE A 289 4.43 -7.37 -6.78
CA ILE A 289 3.11 -7.31 -7.42
C ILE A 289 3.22 -7.16 -8.93
N ILE A 290 2.40 -7.93 -9.66
CA ILE A 290 2.16 -7.75 -11.10
C ILE A 290 0.64 -7.65 -11.34
N ASP A 291 0.17 -6.56 -11.92
CA ASP A 291 -1.24 -6.40 -12.31
C ASP A 291 -1.33 -6.15 -13.82
N LEU A 292 -2.01 -7.07 -14.51
CA LEU A 292 -2.28 -7.01 -15.94
C LEU A 292 -3.78 -6.78 -16.15
N GLY A 293 -4.13 -5.55 -16.47
CA GLY A 293 -5.48 -5.15 -16.84
C GLY A 293 -5.90 -5.72 -18.22
N LYS A 294 -6.39 -4.86 -19.11
CA LYS A 294 -6.82 -5.28 -20.45
C LYS A 294 -5.67 -5.99 -21.18
N ASN A 295 -5.85 -7.26 -21.53
CA ASN A 295 -4.78 -8.08 -22.11
C ASN A 295 -5.30 -8.98 -23.24
N ASN A 296 -4.39 -9.64 -23.95
CA ASN A 296 -4.67 -10.59 -25.03
C ASN A 296 -4.21 -12.03 -24.66
N LEU A 297 -4.06 -12.33 -23.37
CA LEU A 297 -3.58 -13.63 -22.92
C LEU A 297 -4.72 -14.65 -22.97
N THR A 298 -4.47 -15.77 -23.64
CA THR A 298 -5.38 -16.93 -23.65
C THR A 298 -5.11 -17.83 -22.45
N LEU A 299 -6.07 -18.70 -22.10
CA LEU A 299 -5.87 -19.74 -21.07
C LEU A 299 -4.67 -20.64 -21.39
N SER A 300 -4.39 -20.89 -22.68
CA SER A 300 -3.19 -21.64 -23.09
C SER A 300 -1.90 -20.88 -22.79
N ASN A 301 -1.89 -19.55 -22.93
CA ASN A 301 -0.74 -18.74 -22.53
C ASN A 301 -0.56 -18.76 -21.01
N ILE A 302 -1.64 -18.65 -20.24
CA ILE A 302 -1.59 -18.73 -18.78
C ILE A 302 -1.11 -20.12 -18.34
N ASN A 303 -1.61 -21.22 -18.92
CA ASN A 303 -1.11 -22.57 -18.67
C ASN A 303 0.39 -22.70 -18.95
N THR A 304 0.87 -22.14 -20.07
CA THR A 304 2.30 -22.13 -20.42
C THR A 304 3.11 -21.40 -19.35
N PHE A 305 2.62 -20.28 -18.85
CA PHE A 305 3.26 -19.52 -17.78
C PHE A 305 3.23 -20.27 -16.44
N LEU A 306 2.13 -20.93 -16.08
CA LEU A 306 2.03 -21.75 -14.88
C LEU A 306 3.00 -22.95 -14.93
N LYS A 307 3.13 -23.61 -16.08
CA LYS A 307 4.15 -24.64 -16.32
C LYS A 307 5.55 -24.08 -16.12
N TYR A 308 5.84 -22.88 -16.60
CA TYR A 308 7.12 -22.21 -16.34
C TYR A 308 7.32 -21.92 -14.85
N TRP A 309 6.31 -21.39 -14.15
CA TRP A 309 6.36 -21.12 -12.72
C TRP A 309 6.66 -22.37 -11.89
N VAL A 310 6.02 -23.51 -12.20
CA VAL A 310 6.22 -24.79 -11.49
C VAL A 310 7.64 -25.32 -11.66
N ASN A 311 8.22 -25.13 -12.84
CA ASN A 311 9.57 -25.61 -13.17
C ASN A 311 10.68 -24.59 -12.87
N SER A 312 10.34 -23.35 -12.50
CA SER A 312 11.32 -22.33 -12.17
C SER A 312 12.05 -22.65 -10.87
N GLU A 313 13.36 -22.44 -10.86
CA GLU A 313 14.21 -22.52 -9.66
C GLU A 313 14.15 -21.25 -8.80
N CYS A 314 13.62 -20.15 -9.34
CA CYS A 314 13.51 -18.86 -8.65
C CYS A 314 12.05 -18.50 -8.37
N ASP A 315 11.82 -17.72 -7.32
CA ASP A 315 10.54 -17.04 -7.11
C ASP A 315 10.34 -15.97 -8.20
N LEU A 316 9.19 -16.05 -8.88
CA LEU A 316 8.87 -15.17 -9.99
C LEU A 316 8.16 -13.89 -9.51
N PHE A 317 7.12 -14.05 -8.70
CA PHE A 317 6.33 -12.97 -8.13
C PHE A 317 5.73 -13.37 -6.78
N LYS A 318 5.29 -12.41 -5.95
CA LYS A 318 4.49 -12.68 -4.74
C LYS A 318 2.98 -12.68 -5.03
N MET A 319 2.51 -11.73 -5.82
CA MET A 319 1.12 -11.60 -6.26
C MET A 319 1.07 -11.24 -7.75
N MET A 320 0.20 -11.90 -8.49
CA MET A 320 -0.09 -11.55 -9.88
C MET A 320 -1.60 -11.57 -10.14
N THR A 321 -2.13 -10.51 -10.71
CA THR A 321 -3.53 -10.42 -11.13
C THR A 321 -3.59 -10.24 -12.64
N ILE A 322 -4.49 -10.96 -13.28
CA ILE A 322 -4.72 -10.93 -14.72
C ILE A 322 -6.21 -10.76 -14.95
N LYS A 323 -6.61 -9.62 -15.54
CA LYS A 323 -8.01 -9.38 -15.86
C LYS A 323 -8.52 -10.42 -16.85
N THR A 324 -9.69 -11.01 -16.59
CA THR A 324 -10.30 -11.95 -17.53
C THR A 324 -10.83 -11.19 -18.75
N THR A 325 -10.75 -11.84 -19.90
CA THR A 325 -11.40 -11.42 -21.15
C THR A 325 -12.68 -12.24 -21.36
N GLU A 326 -13.51 -11.83 -22.32
CA GLU A 326 -14.66 -12.63 -22.75
C GLU A 326 -14.26 -14.07 -23.17
N GLU A 327 -13.03 -14.25 -23.67
CA GLU A 327 -12.50 -15.55 -24.10
C GLU A 327 -11.98 -16.41 -22.94
N THR A 328 -11.40 -15.82 -21.89
CA THR A 328 -11.01 -16.59 -20.70
C THR A 328 -12.23 -17.02 -19.89
N GLY A 329 -13.32 -16.25 -19.95
CA GLY A 329 -14.65 -16.63 -19.47
C GLY A 329 -14.74 -16.90 -17.96
N GLU A 330 -15.82 -17.59 -17.58
CA GLU A 330 -16.10 -18.04 -16.21
C GLU A 330 -15.31 -19.31 -15.85
N GLU A 331 -15.20 -19.62 -14.56
CA GLU A 331 -14.67 -20.89 -14.06
C GLU A 331 -15.58 -22.06 -14.48
N THR A 332 -15.27 -22.65 -15.64
CA THR A 332 -15.96 -23.84 -16.17
C THR A 332 -14.99 -25.01 -16.25
N GLU A 333 -15.51 -26.24 -16.21
CA GLU A 333 -14.68 -27.45 -16.33
C GLU A 333 -13.81 -27.45 -17.59
N ALA A 334 -14.35 -27.00 -18.73
CA ALA A 334 -13.59 -26.92 -19.97
C ALA A 334 -12.43 -25.90 -19.89
N ASN A 335 -12.63 -24.77 -19.21
CA ASN A 335 -11.60 -23.76 -19.04
C ASN A 335 -10.50 -24.24 -18.10
N LEU A 336 -10.88 -24.91 -17.01
CA LEU A 336 -9.96 -25.50 -16.05
C LEU A 336 -9.12 -26.63 -16.67
N ASP A 337 -9.70 -27.42 -17.58
CA ASP A 337 -8.97 -28.45 -18.33
C ASP A 337 -7.88 -27.85 -19.23
N ILE A 338 -8.16 -26.72 -19.88
CA ILE A 338 -7.15 -25.99 -20.68
C ILE A 338 -6.08 -25.37 -19.77
N LEU A 339 -6.52 -24.73 -18.69
CA LEU A 339 -5.64 -23.97 -17.78
C LEU A 339 -4.68 -24.88 -17.01
N PHE A 340 -5.14 -26.06 -16.57
CA PHE A 340 -4.37 -26.98 -15.74
C PHE A 340 -3.87 -28.20 -16.50
N ASP A 341 -4.02 -28.24 -17.83
CA ASP A 341 -3.44 -29.29 -18.66
C ASP A 341 -1.96 -29.51 -18.31
N GLY A 342 -1.59 -30.76 -18.04
CA GLY A 342 -0.23 -31.15 -17.72
C GLY A 342 0.30 -30.66 -16.36
N LEU A 343 -0.50 -30.05 -15.50
CA LEU A 343 -0.13 -29.62 -14.14
C LEU A 343 -0.72 -30.55 -13.07
N VAL A 344 -0.08 -30.63 -11.92
CA VAL A 344 -0.68 -31.21 -10.71
C VAL A 344 -1.30 -30.09 -9.91
N VAL A 345 -2.61 -30.21 -9.69
CA VAL A 345 -3.40 -29.21 -8.99
C VAL A 345 -4.26 -29.85 -7.91
N LEU A 346 -4.44 -29.11 -6.81
CA LEU A 346 -5.30 -29.48 -5.69
C LEU A 346 -6.33 -28.37 -5.49
N LYS A 347 -7.62 -28.72 -5.44
CA LYS A 347 -8.65 -27.79 -4.98
C LYS A 347 -8.65 -27.74 -3.46
N GLY A 348 -8.42 -26.57 -2.89
CA GLY A 348 -8.47 -26.31 -1.45
C GLY A 348 -9.60 -25.34 -1.10
N PHE A 349 -9.98 -25.30 0.18
CA PHE A 349 -10.93 -24.34 0.73
C PHE A 349 -10.30 -23.62 1.90
N ARG A 350 -10.12 -22.30 1.79
CA ARG A 350 -9.59 -21.43 2.86
C ARG A 350 -10.40 -20.16 2.93
N PHE A 351 -10.63 -19.65 4.14
CA PHE A 351 -11.45 -18.45 4.38
C PHE A 351 -12.87 -18.48 3.77
N GLY A 352 -13.44 -19.67 3.54
CA GLY A 352 -14.73 -19.83 2.85
C GLY A 352 -14.67 -19.62 1.34
N CYS A 353 -13.47 -19.53 0.75
CA CYS A 353 -13.23 -19.43 -0.68
C CYS A 353 -12.55 -20.70 -1.19
N ALA A 354 -12.94 -21.13 -2.39
CA ALA A 354 -12.25 -22.21 -3.08
C ALA A 354 -11.04 -21.64 -3.84
N SER A 355 -9.92 -22.35 -3.79
CA SER A 355 -8.70 -21.99 -4.50
C SER A 355 -8.05 -23.22 -5.12
N TRP A 356 -7.36 -23.03 -6.24
CA TRP A 356 -6.56 -24.08 -6.86
C TRP A 356 -5.10 -23.91 -6.45
N LEU A 357 -4.45 -24.99 -6.04
CA LEU A 357 -3.10 -24.97 -5.50
C LEU A 357 -2.17 -25.79 -6.40
N CYS A 358 -0.97 -25.29 -6.65
CA CYS A 358 0.12 -26.07 -7.23
C CYS A 358 1.43 -25.82 -6.48
N ALA A 359 2.36 -26.77 -6.61
CA ALA A 359 3.67 -26.71 -5.95
C ALA A 359 4.79 -26.61 -6.98
N ALA A 360 5.82 -25.85 -6.65
CA ALA A 360 7.06 -25.81 -7.40
C ALA A 360 7.83 -27.13 -7.27
N LYS A 361 8.52 -27.54 -8.33
CA LYS A 361 9.42 -28.71 -8.29
C LYS A 361 10.70 -28.43 -7.50
N SER A 362 11.27 -27.25 -7.70
CA SER A 362 12.52 -26.82 -7.06
C SER A 362 12.24 -26.11 -5.74
N VAL A 363 11.87 -26.87 -4.71
CA VAL A 363 11.42 -26.31 -3.41
C VAL A 363 12.58 -25.69 -2.63
N GLU A 364 13.76 -26.31 -2.64
CA GLU A 364 14.91 -25.91 -1.81
C GLU A 364 15.48 -24.53 -2.17
N SER A 365 15.29 -24.08 -3.42
CA SER A 365 15.79 -22.80 -3.92
C SER A 365 14.78 -21.66 -3.79
N ARG A 366 13.57 -21.93 -3.30
CA ARG A 366 12.43 -20.99 -3.34
C ARG A 366 11.90 -20.66 -1.95
N LYS A 367 11.62 -19.38 -1.73
CA LYS A 367 10.96 -18.88 -0.52
C LYS A 367 9.46 -19.13 -0.58
N THR A 368 8.87 -19.09 -1.78
CA THR A 368 7.43 -19.24 -1.99
C THR A 368 7.13 -20.37 -2.99
N PRO A 369 7.22 -21.64 -2.57
CA PRO A 369 7.07 -22.79 -3.46
C PRO A 369 5.61 -23.21 -3.70
N ILE A 370 4.63 -22.55 -3.08
CA ILE A 370 3.20 -22.86 -3.23
C ILE A 370 2.53 -21.74 -4.02
N LEU A 371 1.80 -22.06 -5.08
CA LEU A 371 0.97 -21.10 -5.79
C LEU A 371 -0.50 -21.36 -5.46
N CYS A 372 -1.17 -20.32 -5.00
CA CYS A 372 -2.61 -20.26 -4.88
C CYS A 372 -3.17 -19.53 -6.09
N PHE A 373 -4.15 -20.12 -6.74
CA PHE A 373 -4.85 -19.61 -7.91
C PHE A 373 -6.32 -19.43 -7.52
N GLU A 374 -6.82 -18.21 -7.67
CA GLU A 374 -8.20 -17.84 -7.39
C GLU A 374 -8.83 -17.27 -8.65
N TRP A 375 -10.04 -17.75 -8.95
CA TRP A 375 -10.81 -17.30 -10.10
C TRP A 375 -11.96 -16.40 -9.64
N TYR A 376 -11.94 -15.16 -10.09
CA TYR A 376 -13.01 -14.17 -9.84
C TYR A 376 -13.76 -13.88 -11.14
N GLU A 377 -14.89 -13.17 -11.04
CA GLU A 377 -15.74 -12.85 -12.20
C GLU A 377 -14.98 -12.07 -13.28
N ASP A 378 -14.13 -11.12 -12.88
CA ASP A 378 -13.41 -10.22 -13.78
C ASP A 378 -11.88 -10.35 -13.76
N GLU A 379 -11.33 -11.29 -12.98
CA GLU A 379 -9.88 -11.50 -12.89
C GLU A 379 -9.48 -12.90 -12.41
N ILE A 380 -8.25 -13.27 -12.74
CA ILE A 380 -7.51 -14.40 -12.20
C ILE A 380 -6.45 -13.84 -11.27
N SER A 381 -6.40 -14.33 -10.04
CA SER A 381 -5.41 -13.91 -9.04
C SER A 381 -4.52 -15.07 -8.62
N LEU A 382 -3.22 -14.83 -8.61
CA LEU A 382 -2.16 -15.78 -8.32
C LEU A 382 -1.36 -15.27 -7.11
N PHE A 383 -1.23 -16.10 -6.07
CA PHE A 383 -0.50 -15.75 -4.85
C PHE A 383 0.54 -16.82 -4.56
N ALA A 384 1.82 -16.41 -4.47
CA ALA A 384 2.90 -17.32 -4.09
C ALA A 384 3.08 -17.30 -2.57
N HIS A 385 3.03 -18.44 -1.92
CA HIS A 385 3.11 -18.57 -0.47
C HIS A 385 4.30 -19.42 -0.04
N SER A 386 4.88 -19.08 1.12
CA SER A 386 5.80 -19.98 1.81
C SER A 386 5.02 -21.10 2.51
N ILE A 387 5.66 -22.24 2.71
CA ILE A 387 5.02 -23.41 3.36
C ILE A 387 4.57 -23.07 4.79
N GLU A 388 5.41 -22.29 5.50
CA GLU A 388 5.19 -21.88 6.89
C GLU A 388 4.35 -20.60 7.01
N GLU A 389 4.00 -19.96 5.89
CA GLU A 389 3.22 -18.73 5.90
C GLU A 389 1.80 -19.04 6.34
N ARG A 390 1.35 -18.31 7.37
CA ARG A 390 -0.06 -18.25 7.74
C ARG A 390 -0.73 -17.23 6.84
N PRO A 391 -1.58 -17.65 5.90
CA PRO A 391 -2.27 -16.70 5.05
C PRO A 391 -3.17 -15.82 5.91
N LYS A 392 -3.32 -14.58 5.47
CA LYS A 392 -4.10 -13.56 6.17
C LYS A 392 -5.13 -13.03 5.21
N TRP A 393 -6.39 -13.05 5.63
CA TRP A 393 -7.46 -12.46 4.86
C TRP A 393 -8.00 -11.21 5.55
N ILE A 394 -8.13 -10.12 4.78
CA ILE A 394 -8.74 -8.87 5.25
C ILE A 394 -10.22 -8.92 4.87
N ARG A 395 -11.10 -9.11 5.86
CA ARG A 395 -12.56 -9.14 5.69
C ARG A 395 -13.19 -7.79 5.31
N SER A 396 -12.38 -6.77 5.00
CA SER A 396 -12.78 -5.37 4.87
C SER A 396 -12.15 -4.74 3.62
N ASN A 397 -12.99 -4.20 2.73
CA ASN A 397 -12.57 -3.37 1.58
C ASN A 397 -11.89 -2.04 1.97
N ASN A 398 -11.61 -1.83 3.25
CA ASN A 398 -10.91 -0.65 3.76
C ASN A 398 -9.52 -1.05 4.31
N PRO A 399 -8.44 -0.81 3.55
CA PRO A 399 -7.08 -1.21 3.93
C PRO A 399 -6.52 -0.46 5.16
N MET A 400 -7.27 0.49 5.73
CA MET A 400 -6.87 1.22 6.95
C MET A 400 -7.36 0.61 8.27
N ASN A 401 -8.16 -0.46 8.26
CA ASN A 401 -8.61 -1.15 9.48
C ASN A 401 -7.89 -2.49 9.63
N GLU A 402 -6.69 -2.47 10.20
CA GLU A 402 -5.88 -3.65 10.55
C GLU A 402 -6.50 -4.53 11.67
N GLU A 403 -7.66 -4.16 12.24
CA GLU A 403 -8.14 -4.75 13.50
C GLU A 403 -8.78 -6.16 13.40
N ARG A 404 -8.92 -6.76 12.21
CA ARG A 404 -9.43 -8.15 12.07
C ARG A 404 -8.81 -8.89 10.89
N LEU A 405 -7.55 -9.29 11.04
CA LEU A 405 -6.93 -10.31 10.18
C LEU A 405 -7.37 -11.68 10.71
N GLU A 406 -8.16 -12.41 9.93
CA GLU A 406 -8.36 -13.84 10.18
C GLU A 406 -7.09 -14.54 9.64
N GLU A 407 -6.33 -15.17 10.53
CA GLU A 407 -5.19 -16.03 10.18
C GLU A 407 -5.71 -17.46 10.04
N ASP A 408 -5.25 -18.18 9.03
CA ASP A 408 -5.49 -19.62 8.87
C ASP A 408 -4.21 -20.40 9.21
N GLU A 409 -4.33 -21.73 9.25
CA GLU A 409 -3.18 -22.62 9.43
C GLU A 409 -2.18 -22.49 8.26
N PRO A 410 -0.90 -22.85 8.43
CA PRO A 410 0.06 -22.87 7.32
C PRO A 410 -0.36 -23.79 6.17
N TYR A 411 0.25 -23.64 4.99
CA TYR A 411 -0.03 -24.47 3.80
C TYR A 411 0.71 -25.83 3.80
N GLU A 412 1.32 -26.22 4.92
CA GLU A 412 2.03 -27.50 5.06
C GLU A 412 1.18 -28.73 4.67
N PRO A 413 -0.11 -28.86 5.09
CA PRO A 413 -0.94 -30.01 4.71
C PRO A 413 -1.14 -30.12 3.20
N GLU A 414 -1.50 -29.01 2.53
CA GLU A 414 -1.71 -28.97 1.09
C GLU A 414 -0.42 -29.24 0.31
N PHE A 415 0.70 -28.73 0.81
CA PHE A 415 2.01 -28.96 0.22
C PHE A 415 2.40 -30.44 0.25
N GLU A 416 2.20 -31.13 1.39
CA GLU A 416 2.47 -32.57 1.48
C GLU A 416 1.55 -33.38 0.55
N ILE A 417 0.29 -32.97 0.39
CA ILE A 417 -0.63 -33.59 -0.58
C ILE A 417 -0.11 -33.41 -2.01
N LEU A 418 0.28 -32.19 -2.38
CA LEU A 418 0.80 -31.88 -3.72
C LEU A 418 2.06 -32.70 -4.06
N LYS A 419 2.96 -32.94 -3.10
CA LYS A 419 4.11 -33.84 -3.31
C LYS A 419 3.69 -35.27 -3.63
N VAL A 420 2.71 -35.80 -2.90
CA VAL A 420 2.18 -37.16 -3.12
C VAL A 420 1.53 -37.25 -4.51
N LEU A 421 0.77 -36.23 -4.90
CA LEU A 421 0.15 -36.14 -6.22
C LEU A 421 1.18 -36.06 -7.35
N GLU A 422 2.23 -35.27 -7.21
CA GLU A 422 3.31 -35.19 -8.22
C GLU A 422 4.02 -36.54 -8.36
N LYS A 423 4.38 -37.18 -7.25
CA LYS A 423 4.98 -38.52 -7.27
C LYS A 423 4.07 -39.54 -7.96
N LYS A 424 2.77 -39.51 -7.66
CA LYS A 424 1.78 -40.40 -8.29
C LYS A 424 1.74 -40.19 -9.80
N LYS A 425 1.68 -38.93 -10.26
CA LYS A 425 1.68 -38.60 -11.70
C LYS A 425 2.95 -39.07 -12.41
N ASP A 426 4.12 -38.88 -11.80
CA ASP A 426 5.39 -39.34 -12.37
C ASP A 426 5.43 -40.87 -12.52
N LEU A 427 4.88 -41.61 -11.55
CA LEU A 427 4.73 -43.06 -11.62
C LEU A 427 3.72 -43.50 -12.69
N GLU A 428 2.59 -42.82 -12.82
CA GLU A 428 1.61 -43.10 -13.86
C GLU A 428 2.18 -42.91 -15.26
N GLU A 429 2.97 -41.84 -15.47
CA GLU A 429 3.65 -41.60 -16.74
C GLU A 429 4.75 -42.63 -17.01
N THR A 430 5.54 -42.99 -15.98
CA THR A 430 6.53 -44.07 -16.07
C THR A 430 5.88 -45.40 -16.45
N MET A 431 4.72 -45.73 -15.86
CA MET A 431 3.99 -46.96 -16.13
C MET A 431 3.47 -47.05 -17.58
N ARG A 432 3.13 -45.92 -18.21
CA ARG A 432 2.66 -45.87 -19.60
C ARG A 432 3.74 -46.30 -20.59
N ILE A 433 4.99 -45.94 -20.32
CA ILE A 433 6.13 -46.23 -21.21
C ILE A 433 6.93 -47.48 -20.80
N GLU A 434 6.73 -48.01 -19.59
CA GLU A 434 7.42 -49.20 -19.11
C GLU A 434 7.06 -50.45 -19.94
N GLU A 435 8.04 -51.25 -20.33
CA GLU A 435 7.82 -52.49 -21.10
C GLU A 435 7.95 -53.75 -20.23
N ASN A 436 8.65 -53.65 -19.10
CA ASN A 436 8.82 -54.76 -18.18
C ASN A 436 7.56 -54.97 -17.31
N ASN A 437 6.92 -56.13 -17.48
CA ASN A 437 5.70 -56.51 -16.76
C ASN A 437 5.90 -56.60 -15.23
N GLU A 438 7.05 -57.06 -14.75
CA GLU A 438 7.32 -57.13 -13.30
C GLU A 438 7.41 -55.72 -12.72
N ARG A 439 8.13 -54.82 -13.41
CA ARG A 439 8.27 -53.43 -13.00
C ARG A 439 6.95 -52.67 -13.03
N LYS A 440 6.11 -52.91 -14.04
CA LYS A 440 4.73 -52.38 -14.10
C LYS A 440 3.90 -52.76 -12.87
N LEU A 441 3.99 -54.01 -12.44
CA LEU A 441 3.25 -54.50 -11.28
C LEU A 441 3.76 -53.87 -9.96
N GLU A 442 5.05 -53.55 -9.88
CA GLU A 442 5.61 -52.79 -8.76
C GLU A 442 5.09 -51.35 -8.73
N ILE A 443 5.10 -50.66 -9.89
CA ILE A 443 4.59 -49.29 -10.01
C ILE A 443 3.09 -49.23 -9.66
N GLU A 444 2.29 -50.20 -10.13
CA GLU A 444 0.87 -50.27 -9.80
C GLU A 444 0.62 -50.40 -8.29
N LYS A 445 1.44 -51.18 -7.58
CA LYS A 445 1.38 -51.27 -6.11
C LYS A 445 1.75 -49.96 -5.44
N GLU A 446 2.77 -49.27 -5.93
CA GLU A 446 3.19 -47.98 -5.40
C GLU A 446 2.11 -46.90 -5.61
N ILE A 447 1.45 -46.86 -6.77
CA ILE A 447 0.32 -45.96 -7.03
C ILE A 447 -0.83 -46.22 -6.06
N LYS A 448 -1.19 -47.49 -5.81
CA LYS A 448 -2.24 -47.86 -4.85
C LYS A 448 -1.92 -47.42 -3.41
N GLU A 449 -0.65 -47.52 -3.03
CA GLU A 449 -0.18 -47.05 -1.72
C GLU A 449 -0.31 -45.52 -1.60
N LEU A 450 0.05 -44.77 -2.66
CA LEU A 450 -0.12 -43.32 -2.69
C LEU A 450 -1.61 -42.92 -2.65
N ASP A 451 -2.50 -43.67 -3.31
CA ASP A 451 -3.94 -43.45 -3.24
C ASP A 451 -4.50 -43.62 -1.81
N LEU A 452 -4.02 -44.63 -1.07
CA LEU A 452 -4.37 -44.81 0.34
C LEU A 452 -3.87 -43.64 1.19
N GLN A 453 -2.63 -43.19 0.98
CA GLN A 453 -2.08 -42.03 1.69
C GLN A 453 -2.88 -40.74 1.41
N LEU A 454 -3.34 -40.52 0.17
CA LEU A 454 -4.18 -39.38 -0.19
C LEU A 454 -5.54 -39.45 0.52
N LEU A 455 -6.15 -40.63 0.57
CA LEU A 455 -7.42 -40.86 1.26
C LEU A 455 -7.29 -40.63 2.77
N GLU A 456 -6.21 -41.10 3.39
CA GLU A 456 -5.90 -40.87 4.81
C GLU A 456 -5.69 -39.39 5.13
N LYS A 457 -5.12 -38.63 4.18
CA LYS A 457 -5.00 -37.16 4.25
C LYS A 457 -6.33 -36.44 3.97
N GLY A 458 -7.42 -37.14 3.70
CA GLY A 458 -8.74 -36.56 3.46
C GLY A 458 -8.95 -35.99 2.06
N VAL A 459 -8.10 -36.37 1.10
CA VAL A 459 -8.24 -35.99 -0.31
C VAL A 459 -9.33 -36.85 -0.95
N ARG A 460 -10.24 -36.20 -1.69
CA ARG A 460 -11.29 -36.86 -2.46
C ARG A 460 -11.24 -36.45 -3.93
N MET A 461 -11.91 -37.22 -4.79
CA MET A 461 -12.06 -36.91 -6.21
C MET A 461 -13.43 -36.32 -6.48
N GLU A 462 -13.48 -35.13 -7.06
CA GLU A 462 -14.70 -34.48 -7.55
C GLU A 462 -14.49 -34.04 -8.99
N GLN A 463 -15.38 -34.42 -9.91
CA GLN A 463 -15.32 -34.04 -11.33
C GLN A 463 -13.94 -34.30 -12.00
N GLY A 464 -13.21 -35.33 -11.54
CA GLY A 464 -11.89 -35.67 -12.07
C GLY A 464 -10.71 -34.92 -11.44
N ARG A 465 -10.93 -34.09 -10.40
CA ARG A 465 -9.87 -33.36 -9.70
C ARG A 465 -9.79 -33.72 -8.21
N HIS A 466 -8.58 -33.58 -7.67
CA HIS A 466 -8.31 -33.78 -6.25
C HIS A 466 -8.80 -32.58 -5.44
N VAL A 467 -9.53 -32.86 -4.37
CA VAL A 467 -10.14 -31.86 -3.47
C VAL A 467 -9.76 -32.15 -2.02
N PHE A 468 -9.33 -31.11 -1.29
CA PHE A 468 -8.99 -31.15 0.12
C PHE A 468 -9.72 -30.04 0.89
N GLY A 469 -10.15 -30.33 2.12
CA GLY A 469 -10.97 -29.44 2.95
C GLY A 469 -12.48 -29.55 2.68
N SER A 470 -13.30 -28.99 3.56
CA SER A 470 -14.77 -29.01 3.46
C SER A 470 -15.31 -27.68 2.93
N VAL A 471 -16.39 -27.77 2.13
CA VAL A 471 -17.26 -26.65 1.74
C VAL A 471 -17.96 -26.05 2.95
#